data_AF-A0A534T0S7-F1
#
_entry.id   AF-A0A534T0S7-F1
#
_cell.length_a   1.000
_cell.length_b   1.000
_cell.length_c   1.000
_cell.angle_alpha   90.00
_cell.angle_beta   90.00
_cell.angle_gamma   90.00
#
_symmetry.space_group_name_H-M   'P 1'
#
loop_
_entity.id
_entity.type
_entity.pdbx_description
1 polymer ?
#
loop_
_entity_poly.entity_id
_entity_poly.type
_entity_poly.pdbx_seq_one_letter_code
_entity_poly.pdbx_strand_id
1 'polypeptide(L)' 'MRIRSALGDIARGKGMSQIARETGLGRESLYKAFSPDGNPEFSTVLKVVRALGLRLRAATDA' A
#
# COMPACT_ATOMS: atom_id res chain seq x y z
N MET A 1 -0.37 -7.17 11.55
CA MET A 1 0.73 -7.37 10.57
C MET A 1 1.46 -6.04 10.35
N ARG A 2 2.74 -5.93 10.74
CA ARG A 2 3.49 -4.66 10.76
C ARG A 2 3.70 -4.02 9.38
N ILE A 3 3.80 -4.84 8.33
CA ILE A 3 4.07 -4.39 6.95
C ILE A 3 2.95 -3.47 6.42
N ARG A 4 1.68 -3.82 6.65
CA ARG A 4 0.54 -2.99 6.20
C ARG A 4 0.61 -1.59 6.80
N SER A 5 0.85 -1.48 8.11
CA SER A 5 0.95 -0.19 8.79
C SER A 5 2.07 0.65 8.20
N ALA A 6 3.26 0.06 8.04
CA ALA A 6 4.41 0.74 7.46
C ALA A 6 4.13 1.25 6.03
N LEU A 7 3.50 0.44 5.18
CA LEU A 7 3.09 0.87 3.84
C LEU A 7 2.07 2.02 3.90
N GLY A 8 1.12 1.96 4.84
CA GLY A 8 0.16 3.04 5.07
C GLY A 8 0.82 4.34 5.51
N ASP A 9 1.82 4.27 6.39
CA ASP A 9 2.56 5.42 6.89
C ASP A 9 3.39 6.08 5.78
N ILE A 10 4.13 5.28 5.00
CA ILE A 10 4.90 5.75 3.85
C ILE A 10 3.97 6.38 2.79
N ALA A 11 2.85 5.74 2.50
CA ALA A 11 1.88 6.24 1.54
C ALA A 11 1.25 7.57 1.99
N ARG A 12 0.98 7.75 3.29
CA ARG A 12 0.51 9.05 3.83
C ARG A 12 1.59 10.12 3.71
N GLY A 13 2.86 9.79 3.97
CA GLY A 13 3.99 10.69 3.78
C GLY A 13 4.19 11.13 2.33
N LYS A 14 3.98 10.23 1.35
CA LYS A 14 4.04 10.57 -0.09
C LYS A 14 2.82 11.37 -0.59
N GLY A 15 1.67 11.23 0.10
CA GLY A 15 0.43 11.94 -0.21
C GLY A 15 -0.64 11.03 -0.82
N MET A 16 -1.75 10.85 -0.09
CA MET A 16 -2.83 9.93 -0.47
C MET A 16 -3.50 10.24 -1.81
N SER A 17 -3.59 11.51 -2.18
CA SER A 17 -4.14 11.91 -3.49
C SER A 17 -3.28 11.44 -4.66
N GLN A 18 -1.95 11.43 -4.48
CA GLN A 18 -1.04 10.92 -5.50
C GLN A 18 -1.15 9.39 -5.60
N ILE A 19 -1.13 8.70 -4.46
CA ILE A 19 -1.28 7.24 -4.42
C ILE A 19 -2.61 6.80 -5.03
N ALA A 20 -3.72 7.48 -4.73
CA ALA A 20 -5.02 7.20 -5.35
C ALA A 20 -4.97 7.26 -6.88
N ARG A 21 -4.33 8.32 -7.43
CA ARG A 21 -4.17 8.46 -8.89
C ARG A 21 -3.29 7.36 -9.50
N GLU A 22 -2.14 7.08 -8.89
CA GLU A 22 -1.19 6.09 -9.42
C GLU A 22 -1.71 4.65 -9.30
N THR A 23 -2.51 4.35 -8.28
CA THR A 23 -3.07 3.01 -8.04
C THR A 23 -4.41 2.78 -8.73
N GLY A 24 -5.09 3.84 -9.18
CA GLY A 24 -6.47 3.81 -9.66
C GLY A 24 -7.50 3.49 -8.56
N LEU A 25 -7.13 3.64 -7.28
CA LEU A 25 -7.99 3.35 -6.14
C LEU A 25 -8.57 4.64 -5.55
N GLY A 26 -9.77 4.54 -4.98
CA GLY A 26 -10.37 5.64 -4.23
C GLY A 26 -9.57 5.95 -2.96
N ARG A 27 -9.48 7.24 -2.59
CA ARG A 27 -8.84 7.68 -1.33
C ARG A 27 -9.45 7.01 -0.11
N GLU A 28 -10.79 6.91 -0.06
CA GLU A 28 -11.50 6.25 1.03
C GLU A 28 -11.15 4.76 1.12
N SER A 29 -11.13 4.05 -0.02
CA SER A 29 -10.69 2.65 -0.06
C SER A 29 -9.26 2.49 0.43
N LEU A 30 -8.34 3.39 0.07
CA LEU A 30 -6.96 3.39 0.56
C LEU A 30 -6.89 3.63 2.08
N TYR A 31 -7.64 4.59 2.62
CA TYR A 31 -7.69 4.82 4.06
C TYR A 31 -8.24 3.61 4.81
N LYS A 32 -9.32 2.99 4.33
CA LYS A 32 -9.90 1.79 4.93
C LYS A 32 -8.95 0.59 4.83
N ALA A 33 -8.30 0.43 3.69
CA ALA A 33 -7.36 -0.66 3.41
C ALA A 33 -6.12 -0.60 4.32
N PHE A 34 -5.59 0.59 4.61
CA PHE A 34 -4.37 0.78 5.39
C PHE A 34 -4.62 1.38 6.79
N SER A 35 -5.83 1.24 7.32
CA SER A 35 -6.15 1.61 8.70
C SER A 35 -5.58 0.60 9.71
N PRO A 36 -5.64 0.89 11.02
CA PRO A 36 -5.26 -0.06 12.07
C PRO A 36 -6.00 -1.41 11.99
N ASP A 37 -7.25 -1.40 11.53
CA ASP A 37 -8.10 -2.60 11.41
C ASP A 37 -8.31 -3.06 9.97
N GLY A 38 -7.74 -2.34 9.00
CA GLY A 38 -7.94 -2.59 7.57
C GLY A 38 -7.38 -3.93 7.11
N ASN A 39 -8.09 -4.65 6.26
CA ASN A 39 -7.59 -5.91 5.69
C ASN A 39 -7.45 -5.77 4.17
N PRO A 40 -6.36 -5.19 3.67
CA PRO A 40 -6.18 -4.97 2.24
C PRO A 40 -5.93 -6.30 1.56
N GLU A 41 -6.60 -6.51 0.42
CA GLU A 41 -6.21 -7.59 -0.47
C GLU A 41 -4.75 -7.45 -0.91
N PHE A 42 -4.08 -8.57 -1.16
CA PHE A 42 -2.70 -8.56 -1.64
C PHE A 42 -2.54 -7.78 -2.95
N SER A 43 -3.56 -7.80 -3.81
CA SER A 43 -3.65 -6.98 -5.03
C SER A 43 -3.50 -5.48 -4.75
N THR A 44 -4.13 -4.98 -3.68
CA THR A 44 -4.06 -3.59 -3.22
C THR A 44 -2.69 -3.27 -2.67
N VAL A 45 -2.11 -4.18 -1.89
CA VAL A 45 -0.74 -4.04 -1.37
C VAL A 45 0.25 -3.89 -2.53
N LEU A 46 0.18 -4.73 -3.55
CA LEU A 46 1.07 -4.66 -4.71
C LEU A 46 0.90 -3.37 -5.52
N LYS A 47 -0.33 -2.88 -5.69
CA LYS A 47 -0.59 -1.58 -6.34
C LYS A 47 0.08 -0.44 -5.58
N VAL A 48 -0.07 -0.40 -4.25
CA VAL A 48 0.55 0.63 -3.41
C VAL A 48 2.07 0.52 -3.41
N VAL A 49 2.63 -0.67 -3.29
CA VAL A 49 4.09 -0.90 -3.38
C VAL A 49 4.64 -0.31 -4.69
N ARG A 50 3.98 -0.55 -5.83
CA ARG A 50 4.38 0.04 -7.12
C ARG A 50 4.23 1.57 -7.16
N ALA A 51 3.11 2.11 -6.66
CA ALA A 51 2.91 3.55 -6.56
C ALA A 51 3.95 4.22 -5.65
N LEU A 52 4.46 3.52 -4.64
CA LEU A 52 5.56 4.01 -3.81
C LEU A 52 6.93 3.97 -4.52
N GLY A 53 7.02 3.42 -5.73
CA GLY A 53 8.29 3.22 -6.43
C GLY A 53 9.09 2.03 -5.90
N LEU A 54 8.44 1.13 -5.16
CA LEU A 54 9.06 -0.05 -4.55
C LEU A 54 8.80 -1.29 -5.41
N ARG A 55 9.67 -2.31 -5.27
CA ARG A 55 9.52 -3.62 -5.91
C ARG A 55 9.55 -4.73 -4.88
N LEU A 56 8.46 -5.50 -4.80
CA LEU A 56 8.43 -6.73 -4.00
C LEU A 56 9.22 -7.82 -4.73
N ARG A 57 10.15 -8.47 -4.04
CA ARG A 57 10.91 -9.63 -4.55
C ARG A 57 10.74 -10.78 -3.57
N ALA A 58 10.30 -11.93 -4.08
CA ALA A 58 10.41 -13.19 -3.37
C ALA A 58 11.68 -13.91 -3.83
N ALA A 59 12.40 -14.50 -2.90
CA ALA A 59 13.56 -15.34 -3.15
C ALA A 59 13.47 -16.55 -2.20
N THR A 60 14.04 -17.67 -2.61
CA THR A 60 14.21 -18.82 -1.73
C THR A 60 15.44 -18.58 -0.85
N ASP A 61 15.29 -18.81 0.45
CA ASP A 61 16.46 -18.95 1.33
C ASP A 61 17.02 -20.35 1.07
N ALA A 62 18.21 -20.41 0.45
CA ALA A 62 18.91 -21.66 0.14
C ALA A 62 19.51 -22.29 1.39
#